data_AF-A0A0F2S5Z5-F1
#
_entry.id   AF-A0A0F2S5Z5-F1
#
_cell.length_a   1.000
_cell.length_b   1.000
_cell.length_c   1.000
_cell.angle_alpha   90.00
_cell.angle_beta   90.00
_cell.angle_gamma   90.00
#
_symmetry.space_group_name_H-M   'P 1'
#
loop_
_entity.id
_entity.type
_entity.pdbx_description
1 polymer ?
#
loop_
_entity_poly.entity_id
_entity_poly.type
_entity_poly.pdbx_seq_one_letter_code
_entity_poly.pdbx_strand_id
1 'polypeptide(L)'
;MSRKEYETSSLSDFESHLMTNNYTKRVLEVYTSRVSCFLNSLNSTYLLSDEEQLRKLIVEYTAGLPLTSTLRTIQAALHAYYHFTTGKHFNKRIIPRIP
;
A
#
# COMPACT_ATOMS: atom_id res chain seq x y z
N MET A 1 18.62 -1.63 6.56
CA MET A 1 17.29 -2.27 6.49
C MET A 1 17.25 -3.20 5.29
N SER A 2 17.02 -4.48 5.52
CA SER A 2 16.74 -5.48 4.50
C SER A 2 15.35 -5.26 3.89
N ARG A 3 15.12 -5.72 2.65
CA ARG A 3 13.86 -5.57 1.91
C ARG A 3 12.62 -6.06 2.68
N LYS A 4 12.72 -7.25 3.27
CA LYS A 4 11.66 -7.81 4.12
C LYS A 4 11.34 -6.89 5.30
N GLU A 5 12.34 -6.24 5.88
CA GLU A 5 12.13 -5.30 6.99
C GLU A 5 11.40 -4.04 6.52
N TYR A 6 11.67 -3.55 5.31
CA TYR A 6 10.93 -2.42 4.72
C TYR A 6 9.49 -2.77 4.35
N GLU A 7 9.26 -3.91 3.71
CA GLU A 7 7.92 -4.38 3.35
C GLU A 7 7.06 -4.65 4.59
N THR A 8 7.67 -5.26 5.62
CA THR A 8 7.00 -5.54 6.91
C THR A 8 6.72 -4.26 7.68
N SER A 9 7.65 -3.29 7.66
CA SER A 9 7.44 -1.96 8.25
C SER A 9 6.38 -1.15 7.51
N SER A 10 6.34 -1.19 6.17
CA SER A 10 5.33 -0.47 5.39
C SER A 10 3.92 -1.01 5.63
N LEU A 11 3.76 -2.34 5.70
CA LEU A 11 2.49 -2.98 6.02
C LEU A 11 2.04 -2.68 7.47
N SER A 12 2.96 -2.74 8.43
CA SER A 12 2.67 -2.41 9.84
C SER A 12 2.24 -0.93 10.00
N ASP A 13 2.90 -0.02 9.28
CA ASP A 13 2.53 1.40 9.30
C ASP A 13 1.16 1.63 8.61
N PHE A 14 0.88 0.90 7.53
CA PHE A 14 -0.40 0.94 6.84
C PHE A 14 -1.54 0.43 7.72
N GLU A 15 -1.34 -0.70 8.42
CA GLU A 15 -2.30 -1.23 9.38
C GLU A 15 -2.57 -0.23 10.51
N SER A 16 -1.53 0.41 11.04
CA SER A 16 -1.64 1.47 12.05
C SER A 16 -2.44 2.67 11.54
N HIS A 17 -2.24 3.06 10.27
CA HIS A 17 -3.01 4.11 9.63
C HIS A 17 -4.48 3.75 9.51
N LEU A 18 -4.82 2.52 9.10
CA LEU A 18 -6.20 2.06 9.02
C LEU A 18 -6.87 2.04 10.41
N MET A 19 -6.16 1.59 11.46
CA MET A 19 -6.66 1.63 12.84
C MET A 19 -6.96 3.05 13.30
N THR A 20 -6.05 3.99 13.02
CA THR A 20 -6.21 5.41 13.37
C THR A 20 -7.44 6.04 12.68
N ASN A 21 -7.80 5.55 11.49
CA ASN A 21 -8.99 5.99 10.76
C ASN A 21 -10.26 5.19 11.10
N ASN A 22 -10.28 4.46 12.23
CA ASN A 22 -11.44 3.71 12.73
C ASN A 22 -11.99 2.63 11.79
N TYR A 23 -11.12 2.04 10.96
CA TYR A 23 -11.52 0.89 10.16
C TYR A 23 -11.82 -0.33 11.06
N THR A 24 -12.85 -1.10 10.69
CA THR A 24 -13.18 -2.32 11.44
C THR A 24 -12.08 -3.38 11.30
N LYS A 25 -11.96 -4.27 12.30
CA LYS A 25 -11.02 -5.40 12.27
C LYS A 25 -11.10 -6.22 10.99
N ARG A 26 -12.32 -6.48 10.50
CA ARG A 26 -12.52 -7.23 9.26
C ARG A 26 -11.96 -6.50 8.04
N VAL A 27 -12.08 -5.18 7.98
CA VAL A 27 -11.53 -4.41 6.85
C VAL A 27 -10.01 -4.33 6.95
N LEU A 28 -9.46 -4.17 8.17
CA LEU A 28 -8.01 -4.25 8.42
C LEU A 28 -7.42 -5.53 7.83
N GLU A 29 -7.93 -6.70 8.26
CA GLU A 29 -7.46 -8.01 7.79
C GLU A 29 -7.56 -8.17 6.27
N VAL A 30 -8.68 -7.74 5.67
CA VAL A 30 -8.89 -7.85 4.22
C VAL A 30 -7.91 -6.93 3.49
N TYR A 31 -7.78 -5.67 3.91
CA TYR A 31 -6.97 -4.68 3.20
C TYR A 31 -5.49 -5.00 3.33
N THR A 32 -4.99 -5.33 4.51
CA THR A 32 -3.58 -5.73 4.71
C THR A 32 -3.24 -6.99 3.92
N SER A 33 -4.14 -7.98 3.89
CA SER A 33 -3.97 -9.19 3.06
C SER A 33 -3.87 -8.87 1.57
N ARG A 34 -4.77 -8.05 1.02
CA ARG A 34 -4.73 -7.67 -0.41
C ARG A 34 -3.49 -6.87 -0.77
N VAL A 35 -3.09 -5.93 0.08
CA VAL A 35 -1.86 -5.15 -0.11
C VAL A 35 -0.64 -6.06 -0.02
N SER A 36 -0.59 -7.00 0.92
CA SER A 36 0.50 -7.97 1.01
C SER A 36 0.61 -8.83 -0.25
N CYS A 37 -0.50 -9.34 -0.79
CA CYS A 37 -0.50 -10.07 -2.07
C CYS A 37 0.04 -9.21 -3.22
N PHE A 38 -0.36 -7.94 -3.29
CA PHE A 38 0.16 -7.02 -4.29
C PHE A 38 1.67 -6.80 -4.13
N LEU A 39 2.15 -6.47 -2.93
CA LEU A 39 3.57 -6.22 -2.68
C LEU A 39 4.42 -7.47 -3.00
N ASN A 40 3.94 -8.66 -2.65
CA ASN A 40 4.62 -9.92 -2.97
C ASN A 40 4.65 -10.23 -4.47
N SER A 41 3.71 -9.68 -5.26
CA SER A 41 3.70 -9.82 -6.72
C SER A 41 4.69 -8.89 -7.43
N LEU A 42 5.19 -7.86 -6.74
CA LEU A 42 6.16 -6.94 -7.30
C LEU A 42 7.56 -7.57 -7.28
N ASN A 43 8.20 -7.59 -8.46
CA ASN A 43 9.61 -7.97 -8.57
C ASN A 43 10.50 -7.02 -7.76
N SER A 44 11.69 -7.50 -7.36
CA SER A 44 12.62 -6.88 -6.40
C SER A 44 13.12 -5.47 -6.70
N THR A 45 12.77 -4.90 -7.84
CA THR A 45 13.42 -3.71 -8.40
C THR A 45 12.62 -2.42 -8.16
N TYR A 46 11.38 -2.50 -7.70
CA TYR A 46 10.53 -1.32 -7.55
C TYR A 46 10.77 -0.62 -6.21
N LEU A 47 11.54 0.47 -6.23
CA LEU A 47 11.54 1.45 -5.16
C LEU A 47 10.21 2.21 -5.23
N LEU A 48 9.29 1.90 -4.30
CA LEU A 48 7.96 2.53 -4.16
C LEU A 48 8.00 4.02 -3.73
N SER A 49 9.11 4.70 -4.00
CA SER A 49 9.36 6.10 -3.65
C SER A 49 8.69 7.08 -4.62
N ASP A 50 8.24 6.60 -5.77
CA ASP A 50 7.62 7.39 -6.83
C ASP A 50 6.11 7.06 -6.93
N GLU A 51 5.30 8.09 -6.71
CA GLU A 51 3.84 8.03 -6.71
C GLU A 51 3.28 7.56 -8.06
N GLU A 52 3.81 8.08 -9.17
CA GLU A 52 3.37 7.70 -10.51
C GLU A 52 3.67 6.22 -10.80
N GLN A 53 4.82 5.74 -10.34
CA GLN A 53 5.17 4.33 -10.48
C GLN A 53 4.26 3.43 -9.65
N LEU A 54 3.97 3.78 -8.39
CA LEU A 54 3.05 3.00 -7.57
C LEU A 54 1.65 2.94 -8.20
N ARG A 55 1.15 4.07 -8.72
CA ARG A 55 -0.14 4.13 -9.44
C ARG A 55 -0.14 3.19 -10.64
N LYS A 56 0.91 3.23 -11.46
CA LYS A 56 1.06 2.37 -12.64
C LYS A 56 1.07 0.88 -12.27
N LEU A 57 1.82 0.51 -11.24
CA LEU A 57 1.89 -0.88 -10.75
C LEU A 57 0.52 -1.38 -10.25
N ILE A 58 -0.26 -0.55 -9.56
CA ILE A 58 -1.61 -0.90 -9.12
C ILE A 58 -2.53 -1.16 -10.33
N VAL A 59 -2.47 -0.31 -11.36
CA VAL A 59 -3.26 -0.47 -12.58
C VAL A 59 -2.88 -1.76 -13.31
N GLU A 60 -1.58 -2.03 -13.48
CA GLU A 60 -1.09 -3.25 -14.12
C GLU A 60 -1.50 -4.51 -13.35
N TYR A 61 -1.35 -4.50 -12.02
CA TYR A 61 -1.75 -5.61 -11.16
C TYR A 61 -3.25 -5.88 -11.27
N THR A 62 -4.08 -4.85 -11.20
CA THR A 62 -5.54 -5.00 -11.22
C THR A 62 -6.09 -5.35 -12.60
N ALA A 63 -5.43 -4.93 -13.69
CA ALA A 63 -5.80 -5.30 -15.06
C ALA A 63 -5.58 -6.80 -15.34
N GLY A 64 -4.60 -7.42 -14.67
CA GLY A 64 -4.33 -8.86 -14.78
C GLY A 64 -5.28 -9.75 -13.97
N LEU A 65 -6.16 -9.18 -13.15
CA LEU A 65 -7.08 -9.96 -12.31
C LEU A 65 -8.38 -10.29 -13.05
N PRO A 66 -8.95 -11.48 -12.82
CA PRO A 66 -10.26 -11.82 -13.36
C PRO A 66 -11.35 -10.90 -12.77
N LEU A 67 -12.29 -10.51 -13.62
CA LEU A 67 -13.49 -9.75 -13.24
C LEU A 67 -14.34 -10.57 -12.25
N THR A 68 -14.11 -10.33 -10.98
CA THR A 68 -14.72 -11.07 -9.86
C THR A 68 -15.37 -10.11 -8.88
N SER A 69 -16.28 -10.63 -8.04
CA SER A 69 -16.90 -9.85 -6.97
C SER A 69 -15.88 -9.24 -5.99
N THR A 70 -14.68 -9.83 -5.90
CA THR A 70 -13.59 -9.37 -5.03
C THR A 70 -12.74 -8.28 -5.66
N LEU A 71 -12.80 -8.05 -6.98
CA LEU A 71 -11.98 -7.05 -7.67
C LEU A 71 -12.17 -5.65 -7.08
N ARG A 72 -13.41 -5.25 -6.79
CA ARG A 72 -13.72 -3.96 -6.15
C ARG A 72 -13.05 -3.82 -4.78
N THR A 73 -12.98 -4.92 -4.02
CA THR A 73 -12.34 -4.93 -2.70
C THR A 73 -10.83 -4.84 -2.83
N ILE A 74 -10.24 -5.51 -3.82
CA ILE A 74 -8.81 -5.42 -4.12
C ILE A 74 -8.45 -4.00 -4.53
N GLN A 75 -9.20 -3.40 -5.47
CA GLN A 75 -9.01 -2.01 -5.88
C GLN A 75 -9.12 -1.06 -4.69
N ALA A 76 -10.16 -1.17 -3.87
CA ALA A 76 -10.31 -0.31 -2.69
C ALA A 76 -9.13 -0.41 -1.72
N ALA A 77 -8.63 -1.63 -1.45
CA ALA A 77 -7.47 -1.84 -0.59
C ALA A 77 -6.19 -1.21 -1.18
N LEU A 78 -5.95 -1.36 -2.48
CA LEU A 78 -4.78 -0.80 -3.14
C LEU A 78 -4.85 0.74 -3.25
N HIS A 79 -6.03 1.30 -3.47
CA HIS A 79 -6.24 2.74 -3.43
C HIS A 79 -5.99 3.31 -2.03
N ALA A 80 -6.46 2.63 -0.97
CA ALA A 80 -6.17 3.04 0.40
C ALA A 80 -4.65 3.02 0.69
N TYR A 81 -3.94 1.99 0.22
CA TYR A 81 -2.49 1.89 0.35
C TYR A 81 -1.74 2.98 -0.44
N TYR A 82 -2.22 3.32 -1.64
CA TYR A 82 -1.70 4.43 -2.42
C TYR A 82 -1.80 5.74 -1.65
N HIS A 83 -2.99 6.10 -1.15
CA HIS A 83 -3.20 7.34 -0.38
C HIS A 83 -2.36 7.40 0.90
N PHE A 84 -2.22 6.28 1.60
CA PHE A 84 -1.33 6.18 2.75
C PHE A 84 0.12 6.48 2.36
N THR A 85 0.60 5.85 1.28
CA THR A 85 1.99 5.98 0.82
C THR A 85 2.27 7.41 0.36
N THR A 86 1.39 7.99 -0.47
CA THR A 86 1.54 9.36 -0.98
C THR A 86 1.42 10.40 0.14
N GLY A 87 0.50 10.23 1.08
CA GLY A 87 0.39 11.07 2.28
C GLY A 87 1.67 11.02 3.14
N LYS A 88 2.26 9.84 3.32
CA LYS A 88 3.56 9.67 4.02
C LYS A 88 4.69 10.41 3.29
N HIS A 89 4.73 10.36 1.95
CA HIS A 89 5.70 11.10 1.15
C HIS A 89 5.51 12.61 1.23
N PHE A 90 4.26 13.10 1.20
CA PHE A 90 3.93 14.51 1.35
C PHE A 90 4.37 15.06 2.71
N ASN A 91 4.04 14.35 3.80
CA ASN A 91 4.47 14.73 5.15
C ASN A 91 5.99 14.78 5.30
N LYS A 92 6.72 13.84 4.68
CA LYS A 92 8.20 13.85 4.65
C LYS A 92 8.79 15.03 3.87
N ARG A 93 8.10 15.53 2.83
CA ARG A 93 8.55 16.67 2.04
C ARG A 93 8.32 18.00 2.74
N ILE A 94 7.26 18.11 3.54
CA ILE A 94 6.86 19.37 4.21
C ILE A 94 7.48 19.52 5.59
N ILE A 95 7.69 18.41 6.32
CA ILE A 95 8.38 18.42 7.60
C ILE A 95 9.81 17.91 7.36
N PRO A 96 10.77 18.78 6.99
CA PRO A 96 12.16 18.36 6.96
C PRO A 96 12.54 17.91 8.37
N ARG A 97 13.11 16.72 8.50
CA ARG A 97 13.75 16.29 9.76
C ARG A 97 14.79 17.36 10.11
N ILE A 98 14.53 18.11 11.17
CA ILE A 98 15.52 18.99 11.79
C ILE A 98 16.61 18.04 12.32
N PRO A 99 17.88 18.20 11.89
CA PRO A 99 18.98 17.34 12.30
C PRO A 99 19.29 17.45 13.79
#